data_AF-A0AAW3EWJ2-F1
#
_entry.id   AF-A0AAW3EWJ2-F1
#
_cell.length_a   1.000
_cell.length_b   1.000
_cell.length_c   1.000
_cell.angle_alpha   90.00
_cell.angle_beta   90.00
_cell.angle_gamma   90.00
#
_symmetry.space_group_name_H-M   'P 1'
#
loop_
_entity.id
_entity.type
_entity.pdbx_description
1 polymer ?
#
loop_
_entity_poly.entity_id
_entity_poly.type
_entity_poly.pdbx_seq_one_letter_code
_entity_poly.pdbx_strand_id
1 'polypeptide(L)'
;MLTMTYLQHRALVREDSRWPEALRQRVYASAVEQGALINALRVEPDLGSPSRGGLPATVARRDGDGWRLSGHKIYSTGVPALRWLAVWARTDEAEPRVGVFLVPREARRREGGEAIRVIESWNHLGLRASGSHEVVFDEAWIPFEHAADLRAPADWLPSGAAQADSGAQADQQAWMIALLGGLYDAVARAARDWLLGFVNTRAPASLGAPLATLPRVQETLGEIEALLLANRVLLDELTERADAGAPPDVVSAGLVKYTVTNHAIRVTELALQLSGNHGLSRHHPLERHHRDVLCSRIHTPQNDAILVAAGRAAAAEIASRGAA
;
A
#
# COMPACT_ATOMS: atom_id res chain seq x y z
N MET A 1 -1.21 6.25 -5.24
CA MET A 1 0.13 6.86 -5.34
C MET A 1 0.48 7.57 -4.04
N LEU A 2 -0.27 8.61 -3.63
CA LEU A 2 0.01 9.40 -2.42
C LEU A 2 0.17 8.57 -1.14
N THR A 3 -0.71 7.59 -0.89
CA THR A 3 -0.57 6.67 0.26
C THR A 3 0.83 6.05 0.34
N MET A 4 1.37 5.58 -0.80
CA MET A 4 2.71 4.98 -0.83
C MET A 4 3.79 6.04 -0.59
N THR A 5 3.65 7.22 -1.20
CA THR A 5 4.57 8.34 -1.01
C THR A 5 4.63 8.79 0.45
N TYR A 6 3.49 8.96 1.11
CA TYR A 6 3.44 9.34 2.53
C TYR A 6 4.04 8.26 3.42
N LEU A 7 3.85 6.99 3.11
CA LEU A 7 4.50 5.90 3.85
C LEU A 7 6.03 5.92 3.73
N GLN A 8 6.56 6.30 2.56
CA GLN A 8 8.00 6.50 2.40
C GLN A 8 8.47 7.71 3.22
N HIS A 9 7.77 8.85 3.16
CA HIS A 9 8.15 10.01 3.97
C HIS A 9 8.09 9.72 5.47
N ARG A 10 7.07 8.99 5.93
CA ARG A 10 6.98 8.54 7.34
C ARG A 10 8.15 7.64 7.70
N ALA A 11 8.52 6.70 6.83
CA ALA A 11 9.67 5.84 7.06
C ALA A 11 10.99 6.63 7.22
N LEU A 12 11.16 7.67 6.41
CA LEU A 12 12.38 8.50 6.42
C LEU A 12 12.51 9.39 7.68
N VAL A 13 11.40 9.86 8.27
CA VAL A 13 11.45 10.79 9.43
C VAL A 13 11.72 10.07 10.75
N ARG A 14 11.66 8.73 10.76
CA ARG A 14 11.88 7.96 11.97
C ARG A 14 13.32 8.14 12.46
N GLU A 15 13.47 8.17 13.77
CA GLU A 15 14.78 8.27 14.44
C GLU A 15 15.69 7.09 14.11
N ASP A 16 15.11 5.91 13.86
CA ASP A 16 15.83 4.68 13.51
C ASP A 16 16.09 4.51 12.00
N SER A 17 15.72 5.51 11.18
CA SER A 17 16.02 5.47 9.75
C SER A 17 17.53 5.48 9.53
N ARG A 18 18.03 4.47 8.80
CA ARG A 18 19.44 4.36 8.43
C ARG A 18 19.82 5.10 7.15
N TRP A 19 18.86 5.75 6.50
CA TRP A 19 19.13 6.54 5.29
C TRP A 19 20.06 7.71 5.62
N PRO A 20 21.11 7.97 4.80
CA PRO A 20 21.96 9.13 4.98
C PRO A 20 21.13 10.41 5.02
N GLU A 21 21.44 11.30 5.98
CA GLU A 21 20.67 12.52 6.20
C GLU A 21 20.52 13.38 4.94
N ALA A 22 21.61 13.52 4.18
CA ALA A 22 21.60 14.25 2.92
C ALA A 22 20.61 13.65 1.90
N LEU A 23 20.47 12.31 1.83
CA LEU A 23 19.46 11.69 0.95
C LEU A 23 18.05 12.02 1.41
N ARG A 24 17.78 11.91 2.71
CA ARG A 24 16.47 12.20 3.29
C ARG A 24 16.04 13.63 2.97
N GLN A 25 16.94 14.59 3.21
CA GLN A 25 16.70 16.00 2.94
C GLN A 25 16.44 16.28 1.46
N ARG A 26 17.17 15.65 0.53
CA ARG A 26 16.89 15.79 -0.91
C ARG A 26 15.51 15.27 -1.28
N VAL A 27 15.09 14.13 -0.73
CA VAL A 27 13.75 13.57 -0.96
C VAL A 27 12.68 14.53 -0.42
N TYR A 28 12.84 15.05 0.80
CA TYR A 28 11.89 16.01 1.38
C TYR A 28 11.81 17.31 0.61
N ALA A 29 12.95 17.95 0.35
CA ALA A 29 13.01 19.22 -0.37
C ALA A 29 12.32 19.08 -1.73
N SER A 30 12.61 18.02 -2.48
CA SER A 30 11.95 17.79 -3.77
C SER A 30 10.43 17.56 -3.66
N ALA A 31 9.97 16.92 -2.58
CA ALA A 31 8.54 16.71 -2.35
C ALA A 31 7.81 18.02 -2.06
N VAL A 32 8.40 18.89 -1.23
CA VAL A 32 7.83 20.20 -0.84
C VAL A 32 7.90 21.22 -1.98
N GLU A 33 9.06 21.31 -2.64
CA GLU A 33 9.33 22.35 -3.64
C GLU A 33 8.77 22.02 -5.02
N GLN A 34 8.72 20.73 -5.37
CA GLN A 34 8.45 20.27 -6.75
C GLN A 34 7.28 19.28 -6.83
N GLY A 35 6.67 18.91 -5.70
CA GLY A 35 5.65 17.85 -5.66
C GLY A 35 6.22 16.47 -6.03
N ALA A 36 7.52 16.26 -5.84
CA ALA A 36 8.19 15.01 -6.20
C ALA A 36 7.61 13.81 -5.44
N LEU A 37 7.32 12.73 -6.17
CA LEU A 37 6.82 11.49 -5.60
C LEU A 37 7.93 10.45 -5.46
N ILE A 38 7.86 9.67 -4.38
CA ILE A 38 8.69 8.51 -4.11
C ILE A 38 7.82 7.27 -3.90
N ASN A 39 8.32 6.11 -4.33
CA ASN A 39 7.77 4.81 -3.95
C ASN A 39 8.85 3.72 -3.94
N ALA A 40 8.59 2.63 -3.20
CA ALA A 40 9.44 1.45 -3.15
C ALA A 40 9.15 0.49 -4.31
N LEU A 41 10.22 0.04 -4.98
CA LEU A 41 10.18 -0.95 -6.06
C LEU A 41 10.83 -2.24 -5.55
N ARG A 42 10.00 -3.24 -5.25
CA ARG A 42 10.45 -4.44 -4.52
C ARG A 42 10.24 -5.74 -5.28
N VAL A 43 9.04 -5.93 -5.81
CA VAL A 43 8.59 -7.20 -6.41
C VAL A 43 9.34 -7.46 -7.71
N GLU A 44 9.79 -8.68 -7.92
CA GLU A 44 10.44 -9.15 -9.14
C GLU A 44 9.62 -10.30 -9.76
N PRO A 45 9.74 -10.56 -11.08
CA PRO A 45 8.98 -11.62 -11.74
C PRO A 45 9.13 -12.99 -11.09
N ASP A 46 10.37 -13.40 -10.81
CA ASP A 46 10.66 -14.75 -10.31
C ASP A 46 10.56 -14.86 -8.78
N LEU A 47 10.97 -13.80 -8.06
CA LEU A 47 10.97 -13.80 -6.58
C LEU A 47 9.58 -13.51 -6.00
N GLY A 48 8.74 -12.77 -6.72
CA GLY A 48 7.53 -12.19 -6.17
C GLY A 48 7.86 -11.18 -5.06
N SER A 49 7.06 -11.16 -4.00
CA SER A 49 7.26 -10.22 -2.89
C SER A 49 8.43 -10.68 -2.01
N PRO A 50 9.46 -9.83 -1.76
CA PRO A 50 10.58 -10.16 -0.86
C PRO A 50 10.13 -10.48 0.56
N SER A 51 8.89 -10.11 0.91
CA SER A 51 8.21 -10.47 2.14
C SER A 51 8.20 -11.98 2.43
N ARG A 52 8.36 -12.81 1.39
CA ARG A 52 8.35 -14.28 1.48
C ARG A 52 9.77 -14.90 1.48
N GLY A 53 10.81 -14.08 1.59
CA GLY A 53 12.21 -14.51 1.61
C GLY A 53 12.83 -14.60 0.21
N GLY A 54 14.13 -14.90 0.17
CA GLY A 54 14.94 -15.01 -1.04
C GLY A 54 15.71 -13.73 -1.40
N LEU A 55 16.79 -13.90 -2.18
CA LEU A 55 17.63 -12.80 -2.63
C LEU A 55 17.07 -12.17 -3.91
N PRO A 56 17.02 -10.83 -4.02
CA PRO A 56 16.62 -10.18 -5.26
C PRO A 56 17.59 -10.50 -6.41
N ALA A 57 17.05 -10.71 -7.60
CA ALA A 57 17.79 -10.81 -8.85
C ALA A 57 18.31 -9.44 -9.29
N THR A 58 17.63 -8.34 -8.93
CA THR A 58 18.15 -6.98 -9.14
C THR A 58 19.45 -6.82 -8.39
N VAL A 59 20.51 -6.48 -9.13
CA VAL A 59 21.89 -6.44 -8.64
C VAL A 59 22.47 -5.05 -8.79
N ALA A 60 23.17 -4.60 -7.75
CA ALA A 60 23.98 -3.40 -7.71
C ALA A 60 25.45 -3.82 -7.74
N ARG A 61 26.16 -3.42 -8.80
CA ARG A 61 27.61 -3.65 -8.92
C ARG A 61 28.37 -2.37 -8.65
N ARG A 62 29.51 -2.44 -7.97
CA ARG A 62 30.38 -1.27 -7.82
C ARG A 62 30.92 -0.85 -9.19
N ASP A 63 30.88 0.46 -9.46
CA ASP A 63 31.39 1.04 -10.70
C ASP A 63 32.01 2.41 -10.39
N GLY A 64 33.33 2.43 -10.22
CA GLY A 64 34.10 3.61 -9.82
C GLY A 64 33.67 4.14 -8.45
N ASP A 65 33.14 5.35 -8.45
CA ASP A 65 32.58 6.11 -7.33
C ASP A 65 31.06 5.93 -7.16
N GLY A 66 30.47 4.91 -7.79
CA GLY A 66 29.05 4.63 -7.68
C GLY A 66 28.68 3.18 -7.84
N TRP A 67 27.40 2.98 -8.14
CA TRP A 67 26.77 1.69 -8.36
C TRP A 67 26.15 1.64 -9.75
N ARG A 68 26.17 0.46 -10.34
CA ARG A 68 25.48 0.14 -11.58
C ARG A 68 24.39 -0.88 -11.29
N LEU A 69 23.15 -0.46 -11.42
CA LEU A 69 21.96 -1.24 -11.08
C LEU A 69 21.36 -1.90 -12.32
N SER A 70 21.15 -3.21 -12.26
CA SER A 70 20.49 -3.98 -13.31
C SER A 70 19.46 -4.93 -12.73
N GLY A 71 18.27 -4.98 -13.31
CA GLY A 71 17.19 -5.84 -12.83
C GLY A 71 15.82 -5.47 -13.36
N HIS A 72 14.81 -6.22 -12.92
CA HIS A 72 13.43 -6.07 -13.39
C HIS A 72 12.46 -6.06 -12.20
N LYS A 73 11.74 -4.95 -12.04
CA LYS A 73 10.73 -4.75 -11.00
C LYS A 73 9.33 -4.73 -11.59
N ILE A 74 8.40 -5.41 -10.93
CA ILE A 74 6.99 -5.45 -11.30
C ILE A 74 6.14 -4.74 -10.23
N TYR A 75 4.92 -4.36 -10.61
CA TYR A 75 3.97 -3.66 -9.71
C TYR A 75 4.51 -2.34 -9.14
N SER A 76 5.29 -1.60 -9.93
CA SER A 76 5.93 -0.34 -9.53
C SER A 76 4.92 0.81 -9.50
N THR A 77 4.13 0.85 -8.43
CA THR A 77 2.97 1.74 -8.30
C THR A 77 3.37 3.21 -8.48
N GLY A 78 2.71 3.88 -9.42
CA GLY A 78 2.88 5.30 -9.71
C GLY A 78 4.10 5.63 -10.56
N VAL A 79 4.83 4.64 -11.09
CA VAL A 79 6.11 4.89 -11.79
C VAL A 79 6.07 5.94 -12.90
N PRO A 80 4.97 6.16 -13.66
CA PRO A 80 4.93 7.25 -14.64
C PRO A 80 5.16 8.64 -14.02
N ALA A 81 4.88 8.82 -12.73
CA ALA A 81 4.95 10.10 -12.02
C ALA A 81 6.02 10.14 -10.90
N LEU A 82 6.78 9.06 -10.69
CA LEU A 82 7.79 9.03 -9.62
C LEU A 82 9.02 9.86 -10.02
N ARG A 83 9.53 10.67 -9.08
CA ARG A 83 10.85 11.28 -9.15
C ARG A 83 11.92 10.34 -8.60
N TRP A 84 11.58 9.63 -7.53
CA TRP A 84 12.49 8.78 -6.78
C TRP A 84 11.97 7.34 -6.75
N LEU A 85 12.85 6.40 -7.08
CA LEU A 85 12.59 4.96 -7.04
C LEU A 85 13.42 4.38 -5.90
N ALA A 86 12.79 3.97 -4.79
CA ALA A 86 13.47 3.26 -3.71
C ALA A 86 13.57 1.76 -4.08
N VAL A 87 14.64 1.38 -4.77
CA VAL A 87 14.80 0.06 -5.39
C VAL A 87 15.41 -0.91 -4.40
N TRP A 88 14.71 -2.03 -4.15
CA TRP A 88 15.24 -3.14 -3.38
C TRP A 88 16.18 -3.99 -4.24
N ALA A 89 17.45 -4.14 -3.86
CA ALA A 89 18.43 -4.90 -4.64
C ALA A 89 19.50 -5.53 -3.74
N ARG A 90 20.33 -6.38 -4.32
CA ARG A 90 21.51 -6.95 -3.65
C ARG A 90 22.82 -6.46 -4.27
N THR A 91 23.91 -6.51 -3.53
CA THR A 91 25.26 -6.36 -4.07
C THR A 91 25.75 -7.64 -4.77
N ASP A 92 26.80 -7.53 -5.58
CA ASP A 92 27.49 -8.66 -6.24
C ASP A 92 28.76 -9.12 -5.53
N GLU A 93 28.98 -8.62 -4.32
CA GLU A 93 30.05 -9.06 -3.42
C GLU A 93 29.85 -10.55 -3.04
N ALA A 94 30.94 -11.25 -2.68
CA ALA A 94 30.90 -12.67 -2.31
C ALA A 94 29.93 -12.95 -1.16
N GLU A 95 29.88 -12.02 -0.19
CA GLU A 95 28.84 -11.93 0.82
C GLU A 95 27.87 -10.82 0.42
N PRO A 96 26.73 -11.14 -0.24
CA PRO A 96 25.85 -10.13 -0.78
C PRO A 96 25.15 -9.37 0.35
N ARG A 97 25.20 -8.04 0.29
CA ARG A 97 24.35 -7.16 1.10
C ARG A 97 23.06 -6.90 0.35
N VAL A 98 21.97 -6.71 1.08
CA VAL A 98 20.64 -6.44 0.53
C VAL A 98 20.10 -5.18 1.15
N GLY A 99 19.37 -4.40 0.35
CA GLY A 99 18.68 -3.23 0.88
C GLY A 99 18.18 -2.27 -0.19
N VAL A 100 18.13 -0.99 0.16
CA VAL A 100 17.52 0.05 -0.68
C VAL A 100 18.57 0.90 -1.38
N PHE A 101 18.39 1.06 -2.69
CA PHE A 101 19.10 2.03 -3.51
C PHE A 101 18.10 3.10 -3.97
N LEU A 102 18.40 4.38 -3.69
CA LEU A 102 17.57 5.50 -4.11
C LEU A 102 17.95 5.91 -5.55
N VAL A 103 17.16 5.50 -6.53
CA VAL A 103 17.43 5.76 -7.94
C VAL A 103 16.57 6.95 -8.42
N PRO A 104 17.18 8.04 -8.92
CA PRO A 104 16.43 9.08 -9.64
C PRO A 104 15.75 8.48 -10.88
N ARG A 105 14.51 8.86 -11.17
CA ARG A 105 13.76 8.38 -12.35
C ARG A 105 14.47 8.66 -13.69
N GLU A 106 15.31 9.69 -13.71
CA GLU A 106 16.09 10.12 -14.87
C GLU A 106 17.52 9.56 -14.91
N ALA A 107 17.88 8.64 -13.99
CA ALA A 107 19.20 8.04 -13.97
C ALA A 107 19.56 7.43 -15.33
N ARG A 108 20.83 7.60 -15.70
CA ARG A 108 21.41 7.19 -16.97
C ARG A 108 22.50 6.16 -16.71
N ARG A 109 23.02 5.56 -17.78
CA ARG A 109 24.26 4.77 -17.67
C ARG A 109 25.44 5.71 -17.43
N ARG A 110 26.53 5.20 -16.88
CA ARG A 110 27.76 5.98 -16.62
C ARG A 110 28.30 6.63 -17.90
N GLU A 111 28.23 5.91 -19.02
CA GLU A 111 28.69 6.34 -20.34
C GLU A 111 27.66 7.21 -21.10
N GLY A 112 26.50 7.48 -20.50
CA GLY A 112 25.36 8.13 -21.14
C GLY A 112 24.32 7.15 -21.70
N GLY A 113 23.16 7.68 -22.10
CA GLY A 113 22.04 6.89 -22.61
C GLY A 113 21.02 6.44 -21.55
N GLU A 114 19.86 5.97 -22.02
CA GLU A 114 18.78 5.49 -21.15
C GLU A 114 19.18 4.24 -20.38
N ALA A 115 18.84 4.23 -19.09
CA ALA A 115 19.07 3.09 -18.19
C ALA A 115 17.81 2.60 -17.47
N ILE A 116 16.72 3.36 -17.52
CA ILE A 116 15.45 3.02 -16.88
C ILE A 116 14.36 3.00 -17.94
N ARG A 117 13.79 1.82 -18.16
CA ARG A 117 12.68 1.62 -19.09
C ARG A 117 11.43 1.21 -18.32
N VAL A 118 10.35 1.94 -18.51
CA VAL A 118 9.02 1.58 -17.99
C VAL A 118 8.30 0.78 -19.07
N ILE A 119 7.83 -0.42 -18.73
CA ILE A 119 7.01 -1.25 -19.61
C ILE A 119 5.56 -1.08 -19.19
N GLU A 120 4.73 -0.54 -20.09
CA GLU A 120 3.31 -0.29 -19.82
C GLU A 120 2.48 -1.58 -19.72
N SER A 121 2.63 -2.33 -18.62
CA SER A 121 2.00 -3.64 -18.44
C SER A 121 0.78 -3.65 -17.50
N TRP A 122 0.39 -2.51 -16.92
CA TRP A 122 -0.63 -2.45 -15.89
C TRP A 122 -2.03 -2.65 -16.47
N ASN A 123 -2.52 -3.89 -16.41
CA ASN A 123 -3.86 -4.28 -16.83
C ASN A 123 -4.61 -4.99 -15.69
N HIS A 124 -4.89 -4.24 -14.63
CA HIS A 124 -5.50 -4.77 -13.40
C HIS A 124 -7.03 -4.55 -13.35
N LEU A 125 -7.71 -5.35 -12.51
CA LEU A 125 -9.16 -5.26 -12.25
C LEU A 125 -9.57 -3.86 -11.79
N GLY A 126 -9.04 -3.43 -10.64
CA GLY A 126 -9.16 -2.06 -10.11
C GLY A 126 -7.81 -1.34 -10.03
N LEU A 127 -7.84 -0.12 -9.52
CA LEU A 127 -6.69 0.78 -9.40
C LEU A 127 -6.00 1.03 -10.75
N ARG A 128 -6.74 1.07 -11.86
CA ARG A 128 -6.17 1.21 -13.21
C ARG A 128 -5.34 2.49 -13.37
N ALA A 129 -5.72 3.56 -12.67
CA ALA A 129 -4.99 4.83 -12.67
C ALA A 129 -3.70 4.81 -11.83
N SER A 130 -3.41 3.74 -11.09
CA SER A 130 -2.18 3.66 -10.29
C SER A 130 -0.92 3.49 -11.13
N GLY A 131 -1.05 3.06 -12.39
CA GLY A 131 0.08 2.86 -13.30
C GLY A 131 1.17 1.99 -12.69
N SER A 132 0.80 0.86 -12.07
CA SER A 132 1.72 -0.06 -11.38
C SER A 132 2.48 -0.94 -12.37
N HIS A 133 3.17 -0.28 -13.29
CA HIS A 133 3.89 -0.86 -14.42
C HIS A 133 5.17 -1.58 -14.01
N GLU A 134 5.77 -2.22 -14.99
CA GLU A 134 7.10 -2.83 -14.91
C GLU A 134 8.20 -1.81 -15.13
N VAL A 135 9.35 -2.03 -14.51
CA VAL A 135 10.53 -1.17 -14.58
C VAL A 135 11.76 -2.03 -14.75
N VAL A 136 12.45 -1.84 -15.87
CA VAL A 136 13.73 -2.48 -16.17
C VAL A 136 14.85 -1.48 -15.96
N PHE A 137 15.81 -1.88 -15.14
CA PHE A 137 17.08 -1.20 -14.96
C PHE A 137 18.12 -1.91 -15.82
N ASP A 138 18.75 -1.16 -16.72
CA ASP A 138 19.83 -1.62 -17.59
C ASP A 138 21.05 -0.74 -17.31
N GLU A 139 21.85 -1.20 -16.37
CA GLU A 139 23.10 -0.59 -15.94
C GLU A 139 22.92 0.88 -15.49
N ALA A 140 21.85 1.15 -14.73
CA ALA A 140 21.53 2.46 -14.18
C ALA A 140 22.58 2.89 -13.16
N TRP A 141 23.28 3.99 -13.47
CA TRP A 141 24.34 4.49 -12.62
C TRP A 141 23.79 5.44 -11.55
N ILE A 142 24.22 5.23 -10.31
CA ILE A 142 23.93 6.11 -9.17
C ILE A 142 25.21 6.31 -8.33
N PRO A 143 25.41 7.49 -7.72
CA PRO A 143 26.53 7.72 -6.80
C PRO A 143 26.53 6.78 -5.59
N PHE A 144 27.68 6.59 -4.93
CA PHE A 144 27.80 5.70 -3.76
C PHE A 144 26.81 6.04 -2.65
N GLU A 145 26.58 7.33 -2.39
CA GLU A 145 25.70 7.80 -1.33
C GLU A 145 24.23 7.47 -1.58
N HIS A 146 23.84 7.02 -2.78
CA HIS A 146 22.48 6.59 -3.09
C HIS A 146 22.16 5.17 -2.62
N ALA A 147 23.16 4.41 -2.13
CA ALA A 147 22.91 3.20 -1.36
C ALA A 147 22.37 3.59 0.03
N ALA A 148 21.05 3.67 0.14
CA ALA A 148 20.37 4.30 1.26
C ALA A 148 20.39 3.45 2.54
N ASP A 149 20.30 2.13 2.43
CA ASP A 149 20.40 1.22 3.57
C ASP A 149 20.81 -0.16 3.05
N LEU A 150 22.02 -0.62 3.34
CA LEU A 150 22.53 -1.93 2.93
C LEU A 150 23.00 -2.72 4.15
N ARG A 151 22.49 -3.95 4.30
CA ARG A 151 22.78 -4.82 5.45
C ARG A 151 22.98 -6.27 5.00
N ALA A 152 23.45 -7.14 5.88
CA ALA A 152 23.45 -8.57 5.56
C ALA A 152 21.98 -9.05 5.42
N PRO A 153 21.70 -10.07 4.60
CA PRO A 153 20.35 -10.61 4.44
C PRO A 153 19.71 -11.02 5.78
N ALA A 154 20.51 -11.53 6.71
CA ALA A 154 20.07 -11.97 8.04
C ALA A 154 19.71 -10.82 9.00
N ASP A 155 20.15 -9.60 8.71
CA ASP A 155 19.84 -8.41 9.53
C ASP A 155 18.45 -7.84 9.22
N TRP A 156 17.79 -8.35 8.18
CA TRP A 156 16.40 -8.04 7.86
C TRP A 156 15.48 -9.00 8.60
N LEU A 157 14.43 -8.48 9.25
CA LEU A 157 13.53 -9.30 10.04
C LEU A 157 12.89 -10.45 9.21
N PRO A 158 12.77 -11.69 9.76
CA PRO A 158 12.36 -12.90 9.03
C PRO A 158 10.91 -12.93 8.51
N SER A 159 10.17 -11.83 8.61
CA SER A 159 8.77 -11.79 8.26
C SER A 159 8.49 -10.52 7.48
N GLY A 160 8.00 -10.72 6.27
CA GLY A 160 7.70 -9.70 5.28
C GLY A 160 6.66 -8.64 5.58
N ALA A 161 6.58 -8.16 6.81
CA ALA A 161 6.11 -6.82 7.09
C ALA A 161 7.18 -5.83 6.63
N ALA A 162 6.76 -4.76 5.97
CA ALA A 162 7.63 -3.82 5.32
C ALA A 162 8.68 -3.25 6.28
N GLN A 163 9.98 -3.40 5.95
CA GLN A 163 11.03 -2.42 6.26
C GLN A 163 10.89 -1.69 7.61
N ALA A 164 10.69 -2.43 8.70
CA ALA A 164 10.59 -1.84 10.02
C ALA A 164 11.08 -2.84 11.05
N ASP A 165 12.13 -2.46 11.76
CA ASP A 165 12.61 -3.08 12.99
C ASP A 165 11.53 -2.95 14.09
N SER A 166 11.44 -3.95 14.99
CA SER A 166 10.24 -4.31 15.77
C SER A 166 9.52 -3.20 16.54
N GLY A 167 10.22 -2.22 17.13
CA GLY A 167 9.59 -1.11 17.86
C GLY A 167 8.99 -0.04 16.93
N ALA A 168 9.62 0.15 15.77
CA ALA A 168 9.21 1.11 14.77
C ALA A 168 8.29 0.46 13.70
N GLN A 169 7.93 -0.81 13.90
CA GLN A 169 6.85 -1.48 13.18
C GLN A 169 5.48 -0.95 13.58
N ALA A 170 5.20 -0.71 14.87
CA ALA A 170 3.85 -0.37 15.31
C ALA A 170 3.38 0.97 14.73
N ASP A 171 4.22 2.01 14.80
CA ASP A 171 3.92 3.32 14.21
C ASP A 171 3.80 3.26 12.68
N GLN A 172 4.79 2.68 11.99
CA GLN A 172 4.76 2.54 10.53
C GLN A 172 3.54 1.73 10.07
N GLN A 173 3.20 0.67 10.81
CA GLN A 173 2.03 -0.15 10.57
C GLN A 173 0.74 0.64 10.80
N ALA A 174 0.64 1.41 11.88
CA ALA A 174 -0.51 2.27 12.15
C ALA A 174 -0.72 3.29 11.03
N TRP A 175 0.34 3.96 10.57
CA TRP A 175 0.29 4.85 9.40
C TRP A 175 -0.16 4.12 8.13
N MET A 176 0.36 2.92 7.89
CA MET A 176 -0.04 2.10 6.74
C MET A 176 -1.52 1.73 6.79
N ILE A 177 -2.01 1.33 7.96
CA ILE A 177 -3.40 0.94 8.14
C ILE A 177 -4.33 2.15 8.10
N ALA A 178 -3.94 3.28 8.69
CA ALA A 178 -4.71 4.52 8.61
C ALA A 178 -4.83 5.00 7.15
N LEU A 179 -3.72 5.07 6.40
CA LEU A 179 -3.73 5.55 5.03
C LEU A 179 -4.42 4.59 4.05
N LEU A 180 -4.21 3.27 4.16
CA LEU A 180 -4.87 2.29 3.30
C LEU A 180 -6.33 2.05 3.71
N GLY A 181 -6.58 1.94 5.01
CA GLY A 181 -7.92 1.78 5.57
C GLY A 181 -8.80 2.99 5.23
N GLY A 182 -8.29 4.20 5.45
CA GLY A 182 -8.96 5.44 5.08
C GLY A 182 -9.21 5.56 3.56
N LEU A 183 -8.26 5.16 2.72
CA LEU A 183 -8.45 5.12 1.26
C LEU A 183 -9.65 4.23 0.87
N TYR A 184 -9.70 3.00 1.38
CA TYR A 184 -10.75 2.06 1.01
C TYR A 184 -12.10 2.37 1.67
N ASP A 185 -12.09 2.90 2.90
CA ASP A 185 -13.28 3.45 3.53
C ASP A 185 -13.85 4.63 2.73
N ALA A 186 -13.00 5.52 2.21
CA ALA A 186 -13.43 6.62 1.35
C ALA A 186 -14.06 6.12 0.03
N VAL A 187 -13.53 5.04 -0.57
CA VAL A 187 -14.15 4.40 -1.74
C VAL A 187 -15.53 3.84 -1.40
N ALA A 188 -15.69 3.22 -0.23
CA ALA A 188 -16.98 2.71 0.24
C ALA A 188 -17.99 3.84 0.51
N ARG A 189 -17.55 4.95 1.11
CA ARG A 189 -18.38 6.16 1.30
C ARG A 189 -18.81 6.76 -0.04
N ALA A 190 -17.93 6.83 -1.02
CA ALA A 190 -18.28 7.31 -2.36
C ALA A 190 -19.34 6.41 -3.04
N ALA A 191 -19.24 5.09 -2.86
CA ALA A 191 -20.25 4.15 -3.32
C ALA A 191 -21.59 4.34 -2.62
N ARG A 192 -21.58 4.55 -1.29
CA ARG A 192 -22.76 4.87 -0.47
C ARG A 192 -23.41 6.17 -0.94
N ASP A 193 -22.65 7.23 -1.12
CA ASP A 193 -23.18 8.55 -1.50
C ASP A 193 -23.81 8.50 -2.89
N TRP A 194 -23.20 7.80 -3.84
CA TRP A 194 -23.81 7.55 -5.15
C TRP A 194 -25.14 6.80 -5.02
N LEU A 195 -25.17 5.74 -4.19
CA LEU A 195 -26.37 4.94 -3.99
C LEU A 195 -27.50 5.76 -3.37
N LEU A 196 -27.19 6.58 -2.36
CA LEU A 196 -28.14 7.51 -1.76
C LEU A 196 -28.73 8.46 -2.81
N GLY A 197 -27.89 9.04 -3.67
CA GLY A 197 -28.36 9.86 -4.78
C GLY A 197 -29.29 9.10 -5.72
N PHE A 198 -28.94 7.87 -6.07
CA PHE A 198 -29.74 7.01 -6.95
C PHE A 198 -31.11 6.67 -6.35
N VAL A 199 -31.16 6.18 -5.10
CA VAL A 199 -32.42 5.72 -4.49
C VAL A 199 -33.35 6.86 -4.10
N ASN A 200 -32.83 8.08 -3.87
CA ASN A 200 -33.64 9.26 -3.59
C ASN A 200 -34.21 9.91 -4.85
N THR A 201 -33.59 9.71 -6.02
CA THR A 201 -34.03 10.32 -7.29
C THR A 201 -34.84 9.36 -8.15
N ARG A 202 -34.56 8.05 -8.08
CA ARG A 202 -35.27 7.05 -8.88
C ARG A 202 -36.66 6.80 -8.30
N ALA A 203 -37.70 7.18 -9.04
CA ALA A 203 -39.09 6.90 -8.70
C ALA A 203 -39.77 6.12 -9.84
N PRO A 204 -39.85 4.78 -9.78
CA PRO A 204 -40.62 4.01 -10.75
C PRO A 204 -42.08 4.44 -10.77
N ALA A 205 -42.68 4.56 -11.96
CA ALA A 205 -44.06 5.02 -12.11
C ALA A 205 -45.08 4.16 -11.34
N SER A 206 -44.82 2.85 -11.24
CA SER A 206 -45.65 1.92 -10.47
C SER A 206 -45.57 2.12 -8.95
N LEU A 207 -44.50 2.74 -8.46
CA LEU A 207 -44.30 3.03 -7.03
C LEU A 207 -44.82 4.42 -6.66
N GLY A 208 -44.70 5.41 -7.55
CA GLY A 208 -45.14 6.79 -7.32
C GLY A 208 -44.31 7.57 -6.28
N ALA A 209 -43.23 6.97 -5.76
CA ALA A 209 -42.33 7.57 -4.77
C ALA A 209 -40.88 7.12 -5.04
N PRO A 210 -39.86 7.80 -4.47
CA PRO A 210 -38.48 7.37 -4.55
C PRO A 210 -38.27 5.95 -4.00
N LEU A 211 -37.30 5.22 -4.55
CA LEU A 211 -36.89 3.89 -4.05
C LEU A 211 -36.53 3.93 -2.57
N ALA A 212 -36.01 5.04 -2.06
CA ALA A 212 -35.67 5.26 -0.64
C ALA A 212 -36.85 5.05 0.33
N THR A 213 -38.09 5.08 -0.15
CA THR A 213 -39.28 4.83 0.67
C THR A 213 -39.55 3.35 0.93
N LEU A 214 -38.91 2.44 0.19
CA LEU A 214 -39.12 1.00 0.32
C LEU A 214 -38.36 0.42 1.53
N PRO A 215 -39.00 -0.39 2.40
CA PRO A 215 -38.34 -0.99 3.55
C PRO A 215 -37.07 -1.78 3.21
N ARG A 216 -37.09 -2.57 2.12
CA ARG A 216 -35.90 -3.32 1.66
C ARG A 216 -34.71 -2.43 1.30
N VAL A 217 -34.98 -1.22 0.80
CA VAL A 217 -33.94 -0.24 0.46
C VAL A 217 -33.39 0.33 1.75
N GLN A 218 -34.26 0.70 2.69
CA GLN A 218 -33.88 1.23 4.00
C GLN A 218 -33.06 0.22 4.82
N GLU A 219 -33.42 -1.06 4.79
CA GLU A 219 -32.67 -2.14 5.43
C GLU A 219 -31.25 -2.26 4.87
N THR A 220 -31.10 -2.26 3.54
CA THR A 220 -29.79 -2.30 2.89
C THR A 220 -28.95 -1.06 3.20
N LEU A 221 -29.57 0.12 3.21
CA LEU A 221 -28.89 1.35 3.62
C LEU A 221 -28.46 1.29 5.09
N GLY A 222 -29.29 0.74 5.97
CA GLY A 222 -28.96 0.52 7.38
C GLY A 222 -27.75 -0.40 7.56
N GLU A 223 -27.65 -1.50 6.80
CA GLU A 223 -26.47 -2.38 6.80
C GLU A 223 -25.21 -1.61 6.37
N ILE A 224 -25.30 -0.80 5.31
CA ILE A 224 -24.18 0.04 4.85
C ILE A 224 -23.75 1.04 5.95
N GLU A 225 -24.69 1.75 6.57
CA GLU A 225 -24.37 2.72 7.63
C GLU A 225 -23.74 2.05 8.86
N ALA A 226 -24.18 0.84 9.23
CA ALA A 226 -23.59 0.09 10.33
C ALA A 226 -22.11 -0.28 10.05
N LEU A 227 -21.81 -0.73 8.82
CA LEU A 227 -20.45 -1.06 8.39
C LEU A 227 -19.54 0.19 8.38
N LEU A 228 -20.04 1.31 7.84
CA LEU A 228 -19.28 2.57 7.78
C LEU A 228 -19.10 3.23 9.16
N LEU A 229 -20.06 3.04 10.08
CA LEU A 229 -19.93 3.44 11.48
C LEU A 229 -18.81 2.66 12.15
N ALA A 230 -18.79 1.33 12.00
CA ALA A 230 -17.73 0.49 12.54
C ALA A 230 -16.36 0.89 11.98
N ASN A 231 -16.26 1.15 10.67
CA ASN A 231 -15.02 1.63 10.06
C ASN A 231 -14.56 2.95 10.65
N ARG A 232 -15.47 3.92 10.81
CA ARG A 232 -15.15 5.23 11.40
C ARG A 232 -14.56 5.06 12.79
N VAL A 233 -15.25 4.33 13.68
CA VAL A 233 -14.78 4.12 15.06
C VAL A 233 -13.40 3.44 15.10
N LEU A 234 -13.18 2.42 14.26
CA LEU A 234 -11.90 1.71 14.22
C LEU A 234 -10.75 2.57 13.67
N LEU A 235 -11.02 3.38 12.65
CA LEU A 235 -10.02 4.27 12.07
C LEU A 235 -9.71 5.45 12.99
N ASP A 236 -10.73 6.06 13.59
CA ASP A 236 -10.59 7.19 14.51
C ASP A 236 -9.74 6.76 15.73
N GLU A 237 -10.09 5.66 16.40
CA GLU A 237 -9.33 5.09 17.52
C GLU A 237 -7.87 4.77 17.14
N LEU A 238 -7.65 4.18 15.96
CA LEU A 238 -6.29 3.91 15.47
C LEU A 238 -5.48 5.20 15.31
N THR A 239 -6.07 6.23 14.70
CA THR A 239 -5.40 7.50 14.45
C THR A 239 -5.17 8.29 15.73
N GLU A 240 -6.15 8.37 16.62
CA GLU A 240 -6.02 9.06 17.91
C GLU A 240 -4.90 8.45 18.77
N ARG A 241 -4.83 7.11 18.81
CA ARG A 241 -3.75 6.41 19.51
C ARG A 241 -2.38 6.63 18.88
N ALA A 242 -2.29 6.62 17.55
CA ALA A 242 -1.05 6.89 16.85
C ALA A 242 -0.56 8.32 17.10
N ASP A 243 -1.47 9.31 17.05
CA ASP A 243 -1.16 10.72 17.31
C ASP A 243 -0.75 10.97 18.77
N ALA A 244 -1.32 10.21 19.71
CA ALA A 244 -0.90 10.22 21.12
C ALA A 244 0.46 9.53 21.38
N GLY A 245 1.14 9.03 20.35
CA GLY A 245 2.41 8.31 20.48
C GLY A 245 2.27 6.90 21.07
N ALA A 246 1.05 6.36 21.10
CA ALA A 246 0.73 5.04 21.65
C ALA A 246 -0.01 4.15 20.63
N PRO A 247 0.55 3.97 19.40
CA PRO A 247 -0.11 3.21 18.35
C PRO A 247 -0.45 1.79 18.83
N PRO A 248 -1.52 1.18 18.33
CA PRO A 248 -1.81 -0.24 18.57
C PRO A 248 -0.63 -1.13 18.17
N ASP A 249 -0.53 -2.28 18.80
CA ASP A 249 0.42 -3.29 18.38
C ASP A 249 0.13 -3.76 16.92
N VAL A 250 1.13 -4.37 16.29
CA VAL A 250 1.07 -4.77 14.88
C VAL A 250 -0.09 -5.72 14.57
N VAL A 251 -0.45 -6.59 15.51
CA VAL A 251 -1.54 -7.56 15.34
C VAL A 251 -2.88 -6.83 15.36
N SER A 252 -3.10 -5.98 16.37
CA SER A 252 -4.31 -5.16 16.48
C SER A 252 -4.48 -4.24 15.27
N ALA A 253 -3.43 -3.54 14.85
CA ALA A 253 -3.46 -2.71 13.65
C ALA A 253 -3.81 -3.53 12.39
N GLY A 254 -3.22 -4.72 12.25
CA GLY A 254 -3.57 -5.66 11.17
C GLY A 254 -5.06 -6.00 11.15
N LEU A 255 -5.65 -6.31 12.31
CA LEU A 255 -7.08 -6.61 12.43
C LEU A 255 -7.96 -5.41 12.05
N VAL A 256 -7.55 -4.17 12.36
CA VAL A 256 -8.25 -2.96 11.89
C VAL A 256 -8.28 -2.93 10.36
N LYS A 257 -7.14 -3.12 9.69
CA LYS A 257 -7.10 -3.18 8.20
C LYS A 257 -8.00 -4.28 7.66
N TYR A 258 -7.92 -5.47 8.25
CA TYR A 258 -8.75 -6.61 7.83
C TYR A 258 -10.24 -6.25 7.91
N THR A 259 -10.70 -5.73 9.04
CA THR A 259 -12.10 -5.38 9.24
C THR A 259 -12.55 -4.26 8.31
N VAL A 260 -11.82 -3.14 8.29
CA VAL A 260 -12.18 -1.96 7.48
C VAL A 260 -12.27 -2.29 5.99
N THR A 261 -11.32 -3.05 5.47
CA THR A 261 -11.30 -3.38 4.04
C THR A 261 -12.38 -4.40 3.66
N ASN A 262 -12.70 -5.36 4.53
CA ASN A 262 -13.82 -6.29 4.28
C ASN A 262 -15.18 -5.58 4.36
N HIS A 263 -15.36 -4.66 5.31
CA HIS A 263 -16.55 -3.80 5.35
C HIS A 263 -16.67 -2.95 4.09
N ALA A 264 -15.57 -2.34 3.63
CA ALA A 264 -15.57 -1.53 2.41
C ALA A 264 -15.97 -2.35 1.17
N ILE A 265 -15.48 -3.59 1.05
CA ILE A 265 -15.91 -4.53 0.01
C ILE A 265 -17.42 -4.78 0.12
N ARG A 266 -17.91 -5.16 1.30
CA ARG A 266 -19.32 -5.46 1.54
C ARG A 266 -20.23 -4.28 1.21
N VAL A 267 -19.85 -3.05 1.57
CA VAL A 267 -20.60 -1.83 1.24
C VAL A 267 -20.75 -1.68 -0.27
N THR A 268 -19.69 -1.87 -1.05
CA THR A 268 -19.78 -1.77 -2.51
C THR A 268 -20.62 -2.91 -3.13
N GLU A 269 -20.56 -4.12 -2.58
CA GLU A 269 -21.39 -5.25 -3.02
C GLU A 269 -22.88 -4.98 -2.79
N LEU A 270 -23.25 -4.48 -1.60
CA LEU A 270 -24.62 -4.08 -1.27
C LEU A 270 -25.11 -2.98 -2.21
N ALA A 271 -24.27 -1.98 -2.49
CA ALA A 271 -24.62 -0.89 -3.40
C ALA A 271 -24.86 -1.37 -4.83
N LEU A 272 -24.03 -2.30 -5.33
CA LEU A 272 -24.23 -2.92 -6.64
C LEU A 272 -25.52 -3.76 -6.67
N GLN A 273 -25.74 -4.59 -5.66
CA GLN A 273 -26.92 -5.45 -5.58
C GLN A 273 -28.22 -4.62 -5.57
N LEU A 274 -28.25 -3.52 -4.82
CA LEU A 274 -29.45 -2.69 -4.69
C LEU A 274 -29.73 -1.85 -5.95
N SER A 275 -28.69 -1.39 -6.64
CA SER A 275 -28.83 -0.55 -7.84
C SER A 275 -29.00 -1.34 -9.15
N GLY A 276 -28.72 -2.64 -9.12
CA GLY A 276 -28.86 -3.55 -10.27
C GLY A 276 -28.00 -3.13 -11.46
N ASN A 277 -28.54 -3.22 -12.68
CA ASN A 277 -27.80 -2.92 -13.92
C ASN A 277 -27.21 -1.50 -13.97
N HIS A 278 -27.76 -0.54 -13.20
CA HIS A 278 -27.18 0.80 -13.12
C HIS A 278 -25.81 0.77 -12.42
N GLY A 279 -25.69 0.04 -11.31
CA GLY A 279 -24.42 -0.08 -10.60
C GLY A 279 -23.34 -0.81 -11.40
N LEU A 280 -23.73 -1.78 -12.23
CA LEU A 280 -22.83 -2.58 -13.07
C LEU A 280 -22.39 -1.87 -14.37
N SER A 281 -23.04 -0.77 -14.74
CA SER A 281 -22.73 -0.03 -15.96
C SER A 281 -21.48 0.84 -15.79
N ARG A 282 -20.59 0.83 -16.79
CA ARG A 282 -19.42 1.73 -16.85
C ARG A 282 -19.76 3.22 -17.02
N HIS A 283 -21.04 3.54 -17.26
CA HIS A 283 -21.52 4.93 -17.22
C HIS A 283 -21.68 5.47 -15.79
N HIS A 284 -21.61 4.60 -14.78
CA HIS A 284 -21.72 4.97 -13.37
C HIS A 284 -20.45 4.55 -12.60
N PRO A 285 -20.10 5.26 -11.52
CA PRO A 285 -18.84 5.04 -10.83
C PRO A 285 -18.83 3.80 -9.92
N LEU A 286 -19.98 3.20 -9.61
CA LEU A 286 -20.08 2.09 -8.66
C LEU A 286 -19.25 0.86 -9.05
N GLU A 287 -19.32 0.42 -10.30
CA GLU A 287 -18.54 -0.73 -10.76
C GLU A 287 -17.03 -0.48 -10.59
N ARG A 288 -16.58 0.77 -10.83
CA ARG A 288 -15.20 1.18 -10.59
C ARG A 288 -14.85 1.15 -9.11
N HIS A 289 -15.72 1.69 -8.24
CA HIS A 289 -15.52 1.64 -6.79
C HIS A 289 -15.40 0.20 -6.28
N HIS A 290 -16.24 -0.71 -6.76
CA HIS A 290 -16.17 -2.12 -6.40
C HIS A 290 -14.87 -2.77 -6.89
N ARG A 291 -14.50 -2.59 -8.17
CA ARG A 291 -13.23 -3.12 -8.69
C ARG A 291 -12.02 -2.58 -7.92
N ASP A 292 -12.03 -1.30 -7.58
CA ASP A 292 -10.95 -0.64 -6.84
C ASP A 292 -10.86 -1.18 -5.41
N VAL A 293 -11.98 -1.31 -4.68
CA VAL A 293 -11.96 -1.79 -3.29
C VAL A 293 -11.53 -3.26 -3.18
N LEU A 294 -11.78 -4.09 -4.18
CA LEU A 294 -11.28 -5.48 -4.22
C LEU A 294 -9.75 -5.55 -4.20
N CYS A 295 -9.05 -4.51 -4.67
CA CYS A 295 -7.59 -4.45 -4.64
C CYS A 295 -7.03 -4.29 -3.22
N SER A 296 -7.85 -3.96 -2.23
CA SER A 296 -7.47 -3.95 -0.81
C SER A 296 -6.89 -5.28 -0.30
N ARG A 297 -7.30 -6.39 -0.93
CA ARG A 297 -6.90 -7.75 -0.55
C ARG A 297 -5.42 -8.06 -0.80
N ILE A 298 -4.81 -7.43 -1.81
CA ILE A 298 -3.41 -7.71 -2.20
C ILE A 298 -2.40 -6.81 -1.49
N HIS A 299 -2.84 -5.74 -0.82
CA HIS A 299 -1.94 -4.91 -0.05
C HIS A 299 -1.49 -5.61 1.24
N THR A 300 -0.19 -5.63 1.44
CA THR A 300 0.46 -6.16 2.64
C THR A 300 0.07 -5.35 3.88
N PRO A 301 -0.13 -6.00 5.05
CA PRO A 301 -0.22 -7.46 5.20
C PRO A 301 -1.49 -8.01 4.57
N GLN A 302 -1.35 -9.16 3.88
CA GLN A 302 -2.49 -9.90 3.35
C GLN A 302 -3.31 -10.51 4.49
N ASN A 303 -4.58 -10.79 4.21
CA ASN A 303 -5.55 -11.22 5.24
C ASN A 303 -5.14 -12.53 5.93
N ASP A 304 -4.53 -13.47 5.20
CA ASP A 304 -3.98 -14.72 5.77
C ASP A 304 -2.92 -14.43 6.83
N ALA A 305 -1.96 -13.56 6.53
CA ALA A 305 -0.90 -13.17 7.46
C ALA A 305 -1.46 -12.47 8.71
N ILE A 306 -2.45 -11.59 8.54
CA ILE A 306 -3.12 -10.91 9.65
C ILE A 306 -3.81 -11.92 10.58
N LEU A 307 -4.62 -12.81 10.01
CA LEU A 307 -5.42 -13.77 10.78
C LEU A 307 -4.54 -14.82 11.46
N VAL A 308 -3.46 -15.28 10.80
CA VAL A 308 -2.48 -16.20 11.41
C VAL A 308 -1.77 -15.52 12.58
N ALA A 309 -1.35 -14.26 12.44
CA ALA A 309 -0.71 -13.52 13.54
C ALA A 309 -1.66 -13.35 14.73
N ALA A 310 -2.91 -12.96 14.48
CA ALA A 310 -3.93 -12.83 15.51
C ALA A 310 -4.24 -14.16 16.21
N GLY A 311 -4.40 -15.24 15.45
CA GLY A 311 -4.65 -16.57 16.01
C GLY A 311 -3.51 -17.07 16.89
N ARG A 312 -2.25 -16.85 16.47
CA ARG A 312 -1.06 -17.19 17.28
C ARG A 312 -1.01 -16.39 18.58
N ALA A 313 -1.28 -15.09 18.52
CA ALA A 313 -1.30 -14.22 19.69
C ALA A 313 -2.36 -14.69 20.71
N ALA A 314 -3.58 -14.98 20.25
CA ALA A 314 -4.66 -15.47 21.10
C ALA A 314 -4.34 -16.83 21.74
N ALA A 315 -3.73 -17.77 21.00
CA ALA A 315 -3.33 -19.07 21.53
C ALA A 315 -2.23 -18.95 22.60
N ALA A 316 -1.26 -18.04 22.40
CA ALA A 316 -0.18 -17.80 23.36
C ALA A 316 -0.68 -17.20 24.68
N GLU A 317 -1.73 -16.38 24.65
CA GLU A 317 -2.35 -15.80 25.84
C GLU A 317 -2.94 -16.87 26.77
N ILE A 318 -3.51 -17.94 26.22
CA ILE A 318 -4.05 -19.05 27.02
C ILE A 318 -2.90 -19.86 27.64
N ALA A 319 -1.82 -20.09 26.89
CA ALA A 319 -0.66 -20.83 27.37
C ALA A 319 0.03 -20.13 28.55
N SER A 320 0.09 -18.79 28.56
CA SER A 320 0.65 -18.03 29.68
C SER A 320 -0.25 -18.01 30.91
N ARG A 321 -1.59 -18.03 30.73
CA ARG A 321 -2.57 -18.11 31.83
C ARG A 321 -2.64 -19.50 32.47
N GLY A 322 -2.34 -20.57 31.74
CA GLY A 322 -2.30 -21.94 32.28
C GLY A 322 -0.99 -22.30 33.00
N ALA A 323 0.03 -21.44 32.91
CA ALA A 323 1.34 -21.63 33.54
C ALA A 323 1.54 -20.77 34.81
N ALA A 324 0.55 -19.94 35.15
CA ALA A 324 0.49 -19.13 36.37
C ALA A 324 -0.51 -19.73 37.37
#